data_AF-A0A0F8Z5V2-F1
#
_entry.id   AF-A0A0F8Z5V2-F1
#
_cell.length_a   1.000
_cell.length_b   1.000
_cell.length_c   1.000
_cell.angle_alpha   90.00
_cell.angle_beta   90.00
_cell.angle_gamma   90.00
#
_symmetry.space_group_name_H-M   'P 1'
#
loop_
_entity.id
_entity.type
_entity.pdbx_description
1 polymer ?
#
loop_
_entity_poly.entity_id
_entity_poly.type
_entity_poly.pdbx_seq_one_letter_code
_entity_poly.pdbx_strand_id
1 'polypeptide(L)'
;MNNNLYEDEVEQRAEDDAERADVMTAGEPEVYVVSDVEEIEHSTALVVQQAEAIEITTDKDYEAAGEFLVDGVNAGLARIAKTFDPIDKAQKHARKVTIAERKALEQPLLDAKKVVTRLMATYWQQQEIVRKRAAQEQLDAARRVAEDQALEEAARLEREGRNEAAEDRLRQPVVPVVEAAPAPPPQA
;
A
#
# COMPACT_ATOMS: atom_id res chain seq x y z
N MET A 1 15.97 -16.13 -28.12
CA MET A 1 14.51 -16.33 -28.11
C MET A 1 14.01 -15.79 -26.79
N ASN A 2 13.36 -14.62 -26.79
CA ASN A 2 12.48 -14.14 -25.72
C ASN A 2 11.76 -12.91 -26.26
N ASN A 3 10.71 -13.15 -27.05
CA ASN A 3 9.83 -12.11 -27.59
C ASN A 3 8.39 -12.27 -27.09
N ASN A 4 8.16 -13.09 -26.05
CA ASN A 4 6.81 -13.53 -25.66
C ASN A 4 6.29 -12.89 -24.37
N LEU A 5 6.99 -11.89 -23.81
CA LEU A 5 6.56 -11.19 -22.58
C LEU A 5 6.03 -9.78 -22.85
N TYR A 6 6.34 -9.20 -24.01
CA TYR A 6 5.84 -7.88 -24.42
C TYR A 6 4.53 -7.97 -25.22
N GLU A 7 4.17 -9.14 -25.75
CA GLU A 7 2.90 -9.34 -26.45
C GLU A 7 1.75 -9.53 -25.44
N ASP A 8 1.96 -10.30 -24.37
CA ASP A 8 0.97 -10.50 -23.29
C ASP A 8 0.57 -9.19 -22.56
N GLU A 9 1.50 -8.26 -22.33
CA GLU A 9 1.19 -6.97 -21.68
C GLU A 9 0.47 -6.00 -22.61
N VAL A 10 0.68 -6.12 -23.93
CA VAL A 10 -0.01 -5.29 -24.94
C VAL A 10 -1.41 -5.85 -25.21
N GLU A 11 -1.59 -7.17 -25.14
CA GLU A 11 -2.90 -7.83 -25.22
C GLU A 11 -3.76 -7.51 -23.98
N GLN A 12 -3.19 -7.57 -22.76
CA GLN A 12 -3.91 -7.16 -21.54
C GLN A 12 -4.29 -5.68 -21.56
N ARG A 13 -3.44 -4.80 -22.10
CA ARG A 13 -3.78 -3.37 -22.27
C ARG A 13 -4.85 -3.15 -23.34
N ALA A 14 -4.85 -3.94 -24.40
CA ALA A 14 -5.84 -3.85 -25.46
C ALA A 14 -7.21 -4.39 -25.01
N GLU A 15 -7.24 -5.43 -24.17
CA GLU A 15 -8.47 -5.91 -23.51
C GLU A 15 -8.99 -4.88 -22.49
N ASP A 16 -8.11 -4.29 -21.67
CA ASP A 16 -8.48 -3.24 -20.71
C ASP A 16 -8.97 -1.95 -21.41
N ASP A 17 -8.38 -1.57 -22.55
CA ASP A 17 -8.77 -0.38 -23.32
C ASP A 17 -10.03 -0.63 -24.18
N ALA A 18 -10.28 -1.86 -24.63
CA ALA A 18 -11.54 -2.25 -25.26
C ALA A 18 -12.70 -2.32 -24.24
N GLU A 19 -12.45 -2.77 -23.00
CA GLU A 19 -13.44 -2.77 -21.91
C GLU A 19 -13.67 -1.33 -21.37
N ARG A 20 -12.67 -0.44 -21.46
CA ARG A 20 -12.82 1.00 -21.17
C ARG A 20 -13.69 1.76 -22.16
N ALA A 21 -13.76 1.33 -23.42
CA ALA A 21 -14.62 1.97 -24.41
C ALA A 21 -16.12 1.77 -24.13
N ASP A 22 -16.48 0.75 -23.35
CA ASP A 22 -17.87 0.49 -22.90
C ASP A 22 -18.26 1.33 -21.66
N VAL A 23 -17.30 2.02 -21.02
CA VAL A 23 -17.51 2.82 -19.79
C VAL A 23 -18.10 4.21 -20.07
N MET A 24 -18.38 4.55 -21.34
CA MET A 24 -18.96 5.86 -21.72
C MET A 24 -20.49 5.94 -21.71
N THR A 25 -21.19 4.89 -21.28
CA THR A 25 -22.64 4.99 -21.07
C THR A 25 -22.90 5.12 -19.57
N ALA A 26 -22.72 6.34 -19.04
CA ALA A 26 -23.24 6.70 -17.73
C ALA A 26 -24.78 6.69 -17.78
N GLY A 27 -25.34 5.48 -17.74
CA GLY A 27 -26.76 5.25 -17.50
C GLY A 27 -27.08 5.75 -16.10
N GLU A 28 -28.17 6.50 -16.00
CA GLU A 28 -28.83 6.90 -14.75
C GLU A 28 -28.90 5.71 -13.77
N PRO A 29 -28.91 5.93 -12.44
CA PRO A 29 -29.05 4.83 -11.50
C PRO A 29 -30.39 4.13 -11.76
N GLU A 30 -30.33 2.99 -12.47
CA GLU A 30 -31.47 2.13 -12.69
C GLU A 30 -31.90 1.64 -11.30
N VAL A 31 -33.00 2.20 -10.79
CA VAL A 31 -33.61 1.73 -9.56
C VAL A 31 -34.16 0.33 -9.87
N TYR A 32 -33.39 -0.70 -9.53
CA TYR A 32 -33.85 -2.08 -9.63
C TYR A 32 -34.93 -2.31 -8.58
N VAL A 33 -36.18 -2.06 -8.95
CA VAL A 33 -37.34 -2.48 -8.18
C VAL A 33 -37.49 -3.97 -8.39
N VAL A 34 -37.32 -4.76 -7.33
CA VAL A 34 -37.63 -6.19 -7.38
C VAL A 34 -39.16 -6.33 -7.40
N SER A 35 -39.75 -6.36 -8.59
CA SER A 35 -41.12 -6.84 -8.74
C SER A 35 -41.15 -8.35 -8.50
N ASP A 36 -42.22 -8.83 -7.87
CA ASP A 36 -42.53 -10.26 -7.70
C ASP A 36 -41.87 -10.99 -6.51
N VAL A 37 -41.25 -10.28 -5.55
CA VAL A 37 -40.68 -10.93 -4.34
C VAL A 37 -41.75 -11.69 -3.56
N GLU A 38 -42.90 -11.07 -3.30
CA GLU A 38 -44.00 -11.72 -2.56
C GLU A 38 -44.55 -12.96 -3.30
N GLU A 39 -44.58 -12.92 -4.64
CA GLU A 39 -45.01 -14.07 -5.45
C GLU A 39 -43.98 -15.20 -5.44
N ILE A 40 -42.69 -14.86 -5.53
CA ILE A 40 -41.59 -15.80 -5.43
C ILE A 40 -41.58 -16.44 -4.04
N GLU A 41 -41.73 -15.66 -2.97
CA GLU A 41 -41.81 -16.17 -1.60
C GLU A 41 -42.97 -17.14 -1.42
N HIS A 42 -44.17 -16.79 -1.91
CA HIS A 42 -45.32 -17.67 -1.84
C HIS A 42 -45.11 -18.96 -2.65
N SER A 43 -44.59 -18.85 -3.88
CA SER A 43 -44.26 -19.99 -4.73
C SER A 43 -43.20 -20.90 -4.08
N THR A 44 -42.16 -20.34 -3.48
CA THR A 44 -41.12 -21.09 -2.79
C THR A 44 -41.68 -21.82 -1.58
N ALA A 45 -42.54 -21.16 -0.77
CA ALA A 45 -43.17 -21.80 0.37
C ALA A 45 -44.02 -23.02 -0.04
N LEU A 46 -44.76 -22.94 -1.15
CA LEU A 46 -45.53 -24.07 -1.67
C LEU A 46 -44.64 -25.22 -2.14
N VAL A 47 -43.55 -24.93 -2.86
CA VAL A 47 -42.56 -25.94 -3.28
C VAL A 47 -41.93 -26.61 -2.06
N VAL A 48 -41.61 -25.87 -1.00
CA VAL A 48 -41.07 -26.44 0.25
C VAL A 48 -42.09 -27.36 0.90
N GLN A 49 -43.35 -26.93 1.04
CA GLN A 49 -44.42 -27.77 1.60
C GLN A 49 -44.63 -29.06 0.79
N GLN A 50 -44.59 -28.97 -0.53
CA GLN A 50 -44.72 -30.14 -1.40
C GLN A 50 -43.51 -31.07 -1.27
N ALA A 51 -42.29 -30.53 -1.13
CA ALA A 51 -41.09 -31.31 -0.88
C ALA A 51 -41.16 -32.09 0.45
N GLU A 52 -41.64 -31.46 1.52
CA GLU A 52 -41.81 -32.09 2.83
C GLU A 52 -42.84 -33.23 2.85
N ALA A 53 -43.80 -33.19 1.92
CA ALA A 53 -44.85 -34.19 1.79
C ALA A 53 -44.47 -35.39 0.90
N ILE A 54 -43.31 -35.35 0.22
CA ILE A 54 -42.88 -36.45 -0.65
C ILE A 54 -42.39 -37.63 0.18
N GLU A 55 -43.04 -38.78 -0.01
CA GLU A 55 -42.60 -40.07 0.49
C GLU A 55 -42.31 -41.00 -0.69
N ILE A 56 -41.12 -41.59 -0.73
CA ILE A 56 -40.69 -42.47 -1.82
C ILE A 56 -40.71 -43.91 -1.32
N THR A 57 -41.71 -44.67 -1.74
CA THR A 57 -41.87 -46.09 -1.35
C THR A 57 -41.88 -47.03 -2.55
N THR A 58 -42.08 -46.50 -3.76
CA THR A 58 -42.12 -47.24 -5.02
C THR A 58 -41.27 -46.56 -6.10
N ASP A 59 -40.92 -47.31 -7.15
CA ASP A 59 -40.17 -46.77 -8.30
C ASP A 59 -40.91 -45.60 -8.98
N LYS A 60 -42.26 -45.64 -8.98
CA LYS A 60 -43.08 -44.57 -9.51
C LYS A 60 -42.99 -43.29 -8.66
N ASP A 61 -42.90 -43.41 -7.35
CA ASP A 61 -42.72 -42.26 -6.45
C ASP A 61 -41.35 -41.62 -6.66
N TYR A 62 -40.33 -42.45 -6.93
CA TYR A 62 -38.98 -41.98 -7.25
C TYR A 62 -38.94 -41.17 -8.54
N GLU A 63 -39.58 -41.65 -9.61
CA GLU A 63 -39.70 -40.92 -10.87
C GLU A 63 -40.44 -39.58 -10.68
N ALA A 64 -41.56 -39.59 -9.96
CA ALA A 64 -42.34 -38.39 -9.67
C ALA A 64 -41.55 -37.37 -8.81
N ALA A 65 -40.76 -37.84 -7.85
CA ALA A 65 -39.88 -36.98 -7.06
C ALA A 65 -38.76 -36.36 -7.93
N GLY A 66 -38.26 -37.11 -8.91
CA GLY A 66 -37.28 -36.61 -9.89
C GLY A 66 -37.85 -35.49 -10.77
N GLU A 67 -39.07 -35.66 -11.29
CA GLU A 67 -39.78 -34.61 -12.03
C GLU A 67 -40.01 -33.38 -11.16
N PHE A 68 -40.47 -33.56 -9.92
CA PHE A 68 -40.68 -32.46 -8.98
C PHE A 68 -39.39 -31.69 -8.64
N LEU A 69 -38.26 -32.39 -8.52
CA LEU A 69 -36.96 -31.74 -8.30
C LEU A 69 -36.59 -30.80 -9.45
N VAL A 70 -36.86 -31.20 -10.70
CA VAL A 70 -36.56 -30.40 -11.88
C VAL A 70 -37.56 -29.25 -12.03
N ASP A 71 -38.86 -29.56 -12.07
CA ASP A 71 -39.90 -28.60 -12.45
C ASP A 71 -40.39 -27.74 -11.28
N GLY A 72 -40.22 -28.20 -10.04
CA GLY A 72 -40.55 -27.45 -8.83
C GLY A 72 -39.33 -26.71 -8.30
N VAL A 73 -38.35 -27.48 -7.80
CA VAL A 73 -37.22 -26.91 -7.04
C VAL A 73 -36.26 -26.15 -7.95
N ASN A 74 -35.74 -26.80 -9.01
CA ASN A 74 -34.74 -26.16 -9.87
C ASN A 74 -35.34 -25.01 -10.68
N ALA A 75 -36.58 -25.14 -11.17
CA ALA A 75 -37.28 -24.03 -11.82
C ALA A 75 -37.48 -22.82 -10.88
N GLY A 76 -37.84 -23.07 -9.62
CA GLY A 76 -37.93 -22.03 -8.58
C GLY A 76 -36.59 -21.32 -8.35
N LEU A 77 -35.50 -22.08 -8.20
CA LEU A 77 -34.15 -21.54 -8.08
C LEU A 77 -33.74 -20.71 -9.30
N ALA A 78 -34.06 -21.18 -10.51
CA ALA A 78 -33.78 -20.44 -11.74
C ALA A 78 -34.57 -19.13 -11.84
N ARG A 79 -35.83 -19.12 -11.38
CA ARG A 79 -36.65 -17.90 -11.30
C ARG A 79 -36.03 -16.88 -10.34
N ILE A 80 -35.63 -17.33 -9.15
CA ILE A 80 -34.92 -16.49 -8.16
C ILE A 80 -33.65 -15.91 -8.79
N ALA A 81 -32.79 -16.75 -9.36
CA ALA A 81 -31.55 -16.30 -10.00
C ALA A 81 -31.83 -15.26 -11.10
N LYS A 82 -32.79 -15.51 -11.98
CA LYS A 82 -33.18 -14.56 -13.04
C LYS A 82 -33.61 -13.20 -12.50
N THR A 83 -34.27 -13.16 -11.34
CA THR A 83 -34.72 -11.91 -10.70
C THR A 83 -33.55 -11.15 -10.08
N PHE A 84 -32.62 -11.83 -9.41
CA PHE A 84 -31.55 -11.17 -8.64
C PHE A 84 -30.23 -10.99 -9.41
N ASP A 85 -29.93 -11.83 -10.41
CA ASP A 85 -28.70 -11.76 -11.20
C ASP A 85 -28.46 -10.40 -11.87
N PRO A 86 -29.47 -9.73 -12.46
CA PRO A 86 -29.28 -8.40 -13.04
C PRO A 86 -28.83 -7.36 -12.01
N ILE A 87 -29.39 -7.42 -10.80
CA ILE A 87 -29.07 -6.51 -9.69
C ILE A 87 -27.62 -6.72 -9.26
N ASP A 88 -27.24 -7.98 -9.06
CA ASP A 88 -25.87 -8.37 -8.72
C ASP A 88 -24.86 -7.92 -9.76
N LYS A 89 -25.19 -8.06 -11.05
CA LYS A 89 -24.36 -7.59 -12.16
C LYS A 89 -24.22 -6.07 -12.15
N ALA A 90 -25.32 -5.34 -11.98
CA ALA A 90 -25.31 -3.89 -11.92
C ALA A 90 -24.48 -3.36 -10.73
N GLN A 91 -24.63 -3.96 -9.55
CA GLN A 91 -23.84 -3.60 -8.37
C GLN A 91 -22.34 -3.87 -8.56
N LYS A 92 -22.00 -5.02 -9.16
CA LYS A 92 -20.60 -5.35 -9.51
C LYS A 92 -20.03 -4.33 -10.48
N HIS A 93 -20.79 -3.95 -11.51
CA HIS A 93 -20.39 -2.95 -12.49
C HIS A 93 -20.19 -1.58 -11.84
N ALA A 94 -21.18 -1.07 -11.11
CA ALA A 94 -21.09 0.21 -10.41
C ALA A 94 -19.88 0.28 -9.47
N ARG A 95 -19.64 -0.79 -8.69
CA ARG A 95 -18.46 -0.88 -7.82
C ARG A 95 -17.15 -0.85 -8.60
N LYS A 96 -17.06 -1.55 -9.74
CA LYS A 96 -15.87 -1.51 -10.61
C LYS A 96 -15.60 -0.10 -11.10
N VAL A 97 -16.63 0.60 -11.60
CA VAL A 97 -16.53 1.99 -12.09
C VAL A 97 -16.06 2.91 -10.97
N THR A 98 -16.69 2.86 -9.79
CA THR A 98 -16.27 3.68 -8.64
C THR A 98 -14.81 3.44 -8.23
N ILE A 99 -14.36 2.18 -8.22
CA ILE A 99 -12.97 1.85 -7.89
C ILE A 99 -12.02 2.40 -8.96
N ALA A 100 -12.38 2.29 -10.24
CA ALA A 100 -11.56 2.78 -11.35
C ALA A 100 -11.42 4.31 -11.31
N GLU A 101 -12.53 5.03 -11.14
CA GLU A 101 -12.53 6.50 -11.01
C GLU A 101 -11.74 6.96 -9.79
N ARG A 102 -11.96 6.35 -8.63
CA ARG A 102 -11.20 6.65 -7.42
C ARG A 102 -9.71 6.44 -7.64
N LYS A 103 -9.32 5.30 -8.22
CA LYS A 103 -7.92 4.99 -8.52
C LYS A 103 -7.32 6.01 -9.49
N ALA A 104 -8.05 6.42 -10.52
CA ALA A 104 -7.59 7.42 -11.49
C ALA A 104 -7.30 8.78 -10.84
N LEU A 105 -8.06 9.17 -9.81
CA LEU A 105 -7.85 10.41 -9.06
C LEU A 105 -6.77 10.28 -7.97
N GLU A 106 -6.70 9.13 -7.29
CA GLU A 106 -5.72 8.87 -6.22
C GLU A 106 -4.30 8.68 -6.77
N GLN A 107 -4.15 8.02 -7.92
CA GLN A 107 -2.84 7.62 -8.45
C GLN A 107 -1.89 8.81 -8.69
N PRO A 108 -2.30 9.93 -9.31
CA PRO A 108 -1.44 11.10 -9.45
C PRO A 108 -0.97 11.68 -8.12
N LEU A 109 -1.81 11.69 -7.09
CA LEU A 109 -1.45 12.17 -5.76
C LEU A 109 -0.47 11.22 -5.06
N LEU A 110 -0.66 9.91 -5.21
CA LEU A 110 0.28 8.91 -4.70
C LEU A 110 1.64 9.04 -5.38
N ASP A 111 1.67 9.31 -6.68
CA ASP A 111 2.92 9.51 -7.41
C ASP A 111 3.59 10.83 -7.05
N ALA A 112 2.82 11.92 -6.86
CA ALA A 112 3.33 13.17 -6.31
C ALA A 112 3.92 12.97 -4.90
N LYS A 113 3.24 12.21 -4.04
CA LYS A 113 3.75 11.86 -2.70
C LYS A 113 5.10 11.15 -2.78
N LYS A 114 5.24 10.14 -3.66
CA LYS A 114 6.54 9.45 -3.86
C LYS A 114 7.65 10.41 -4.25
N VAL A 115 7.36 11.36 -5.16
CA VAL A 115 8.33 12.38 -5.60
C VAL A 115 8.74 13.26 -4.42
N VAL A 116 7.78 13.82 -3.69
CA VAL A 116 8.05 14.71 -2.55
C VAL A 116 8.83 13.99 -1.46
N THR A 117 8.43 12.77 -1.08
CA THR A 117 9.15 11.98 -0.07
C THR A 117 10.59 11.68 -0.49
N ARG A 118 10.83 11.40 -1.78
CA ARG A 118 12.20 11.23 -2.31
C ARG A 118 13.01 12.52 -2.20
N LEU A 119 12.44 13.66 -2.56
CA LEU A 119 13.12 14.96 -2.45
C LEU A 119 13.49 15.29 -0.99
N MET A 120 12.57 15.03 -0.06
CA MET A 120 12.82 15.21 1.37
C MET A 120 13.96 14.31 1.86
N ALA A 121 13.98 13.04 1.46
CA ALA A 121 15.05 12.11 1.80
C ALA A 121 16.42 12.57 1.25
N THR A 122 16.47 13.01 -0.01
CA THR A 122 17.70 13.56 -0.62
C THR A 122 18.20 14.79 0.13
N TYR A 123 17.30 15.73 0.45
CA TYR A 123 17.67 16.93 1.21
C TYR A 123 18.22 16.57 2.58
N TRP A 124 17.58 15.65 3.30
CA TRP A 124 18.07 15.17 4.58
C TRP A 124 19.49 14.60 4.51
N GLN A 125 19.77 13.76 3.50
CA GLN A 125 21.10 13.20 3.29
C GLN A 125 22.14 14.30 3.02
N GLN A 126 21.80 15.32 2.24
CA GLN A 126 22.68 16.47 2.00
C GLN A 126 22.96 17.25 3.29
N GLN A 127 21.92 17.53 4.09
CA GLN A 127 22.09 18.20 5.38
C GLN A 127 22.97 17.38 6.33
N GLU A 128 22.83 16.06 6.31
CA GLU A 128 23.65 15.18 7.14
C GLU A 128 25.13 15.19 6.71
N ILE A 129 25.42 15.28 5.41
CA ILE A 129 26.79 15.47 4.91
C ILE A 129 27.36 16.81 5.39
N VAL A 130 26.57 17.89 5.31
CA VAL A 130 26.99 19.22 5.80
C VAL A 130 27.27 19.19 7.30
N ARG A 131 26.38 18.60 8.10
CA ARG A 131 26.58 18.46 9.56
C ARG A 131 27.85 17.68 9.88
N LYS A 132 28.10 16.56 9.21
CA LYS A 132 29.30 15.74 9.42
C LYS A 132 30.58 16.49 9.05
N ARG A 133 30.58 17.24 7.94
CA ARG A 133 31.73 18.07 7.55
C ARG A 133 31.99 19.19 8.55
N ALA A 134 30.95 19.91 8.98
CA ALA A 134 31.08 20.97 9.98
C ALA A 134 31.60 20.42 11.32
N ALA A 135 31.10 19.26 11.76
CA ALA A 135 31.59 18.60 12.97
C ALA A 135 33.06 18.17 12.84
N GLN A 136 33.49 17.70 11.67
CA GLN A 136 34.88 17.33 11.42
C GLN A 136 35.79 18.56 11.39
N GLU A 137 35.38 19.66 10.74
CA GLU A 137 36.13 20.92 10.73
C GLU A 137 36.28 21.51 12.14
N GLN A 138 35.22 21.47 12.95
CA GLN A 138 35.27 21.88 14.36
C GLN A 138 36.24 21.02 15.17
N LEU A 139 36.22 19.69 14.96
CA LEU A 139 37.15 18.77 15.62
C LEU A 139 38.60 19.04 15.21
N ASP A 140 38.86 19.26 13.92
CA ASP A 140 40.21 19.55 13.41
C ASP A 140 40.72 20.91 13.91
N ALA A 141 39.86 21.93 13.99
CA ALA A 141 40.22 23.23 14.57
C ALA A 141 40.52 23.11 16.07
N ALA A 142 39.70 22.36 16.83
CA ALA A 142 39.94 22.14 18.25
C ALA A 142 41.22 21.33 18.51
N ARG A 143 41.57 20.38 17.63
CA ARG A 143 42.86 19.65 17.71
C ARG A 143 44.04 20.60 17.56
N ARG A 144 44.03 21.46 16.55
CA ARG A 144 45.11 22.44 16.33
C ARG A 144 45.30 23.34 17.55
N VAL A 145 44.22 23.91 18.09
CA VAL A 145 44.28 24.75 19.29
C VAL A 145 44.85 23.98 20.49
N ALA A 146 44.41 22.73 20.71
CA ALA A 146 44.89 21.93 21.82
C ALA A 146 46.36 21.49 21.65
N GLU A 147 46.81 21.25 20.41
CA GLU A 147 48.20 20.95 20.07
C GLU A 147 49.09 22.18 20.29
N ASP A 148 48.66 23.36 19.82
CA ASP A 148 49.39 24.62 20.03
C ASP A 148 49.51 24.93 21.53
N GLN A 149 48.44 24.77 22.31
CA GLN A 149 48.47 24.93 23.76
C GLN A 149 49.42 23.93 24.43
N ALA A 150 49.44 22.67 23.98
CA ALA A 150 50.36 21.66 24.49
C ALA A 150 51.82 22.02 24.24
N LEU A 151 52.12 22.53 23.04
CA LEU A 151 53.46 22.97 22.66
C LEU A 151 53.89 24.20 23.46
N GLU A 152 53.01 25.19 23.63
CA GLU A 152 53.28 26.38 24.43
C GLU A 152 53.54 26.05 25.91
N GLU A 153 52.77 25.13 26.48
CA GLU A 153 52.95 24.64 27.84
C GLU A 153 54.29 23.92 28.03
N ALA A 154 54.66 23.05 27.09
CA ALA A 154 55.95 22.35 27.10
C ALA A 154 57.11 23.35 26.97
N ALA A 155 57.03 24.30 26.05
CA ALA A 155 58.04 25.35 25.86
C ALA A 155 58.15 26.28 27.08
N ARG A 156 57.07 26.49 27.84
CA ARG A 156 57.12 27.21 29.12
C ARG A 156 57.87 26.41 30.18
N LEU A 157 57.58 25.11 30.32
CA LEU A 157 58.25 24.23 31.28
C LEU A 157 59.75 24.12 31.00
N GLU A 158 60.16 24.03 29.73
CA GLU A 158 61.57 23.99 29.33
C GLU A 158 62.28 25.30 29.69
N ARG A 159 61.67 26.47 29.42
CA ARG A 159 62.22 27.79 29.83
C ARG A 159 62.34 27.94 31.34
N GLU A 160 61.48 27.29 32.11
CA GLU A 160 61.55 27.23 33.58
C GLU A 160 62.59 26.22 34.09
N GLY A 161 63.33 25.53 33.19
CA GLY A 161 64.33 24.52 33.51
C GLY A 161 63.74 23.16 33.92
N ARG A 162 62.44 22.93 33.70
CA ARG A 162 61.72 21.70 34.07
C ARG A 162 61.68 20.74 32.88
N ASN A 163 62.85 20.28 32.45
CA ASN A 163 63.00 19.52 31.21
C ASN A 163 62.23 18.19 31.19
N GLU A 164 62.27 17.41 32.28
CA GLU A 164 61.51 16.16 32.38
C GLU A 164 59.99 16.40 32.27
N ALA A 165 59.47 17.46 32.92
CA ALA A 165 58.05 17.80 32.86
C ALA A 165 57.62 18.31 31.46
N ALA A 166 58.52 18.99 30.73
CA ALA A 166 58.28 19.40 29.35
C ALA A 166 58.19 18.18 28.42
N GLU A 167 59.09 17.20 28.57
CA GLU A 167 59.03 15.94 27.80
C GLU A 167 57.76 15.14 28.10
N ASP A 168 57.39 15.02 29.38
CA ASP A 168 56.17 14.30 29.77
C ASP A 168 54.91 14.96 29.18
N ARG A 169 54.87 16.29 29.11
CA ARG A 169 53.76 17.03 28.51
C ARG A 169 53.64 16.76 27.00
N LEU A 170 54.76 16.61 26.29
CA LEU A 170 54.80 16.29 24.87
C LEU A 170 54.44 14.83 24.57
N ARG A 171 54.70 13.89 25.50
CA ARG A 171 54.31 12.47 25.35
C ARG A 171 52.83 12.22 25.59
N GLN A 172 52.15 13.10 26.33
CA GLN A 172 50.73 12.95 26.60
C GLN A 172 49.88 13.20 25.35
N PRO A 173 48.87 12.35 25.07
CA PRO A 173 48.00 12.52 23.93
C PRO A 173 47.17 13.80 24.09
N VAL A 174 47.13 14.62 23.03
CA VAL A 174 46.29 15.82 22.98
C VAL A 174 44.85 15.42 22.71
N VAL A 175 43.96 15.69 23.66
CA VAL A 175 42.52 15.42 23.53
C VAL A 175 41.80 16.75 23.29
N PRO A 176 41.25 17.00 22.08
CA PRO A 176 40.49 18.21 21.81
C PRO A 176 39.16 18.20 22.57
N VAL A 177 38.79 19.33 23.17
CA VAL A 177 37.46 19.54 23.74
C VAL A 177 36.58 20.18 22.66
N VAL A 178 35.52 19.49 22.24
CA VAL A 178 34.55 20.01 21.25
C VAL A 178 33.15 20.01 21.89
N GLU A 179 32.42 21.11 21.73
CA GLU A 179 31.05 21.24 22.21
C GLU A 179 30.10 20.41 21.33
N ALA A 180 29.13 19.69 21.93
CA ALA A 180 28.26 18.78 21.20
C ALA A 180 27.28 19.55 20.28
N ALA A 181 27.23 19.17 19.01
CA ALA A 181 26.30 19.76 18.04
C ALA A 181 24.83 19.53 18.45
N PRO A 182 23.91 20.46 18.14
CA PRO A 182 22.49 20.33 18.47
C PRO A 182 21.85 19.11 17.76
N ALA A 183 20.94 18.43 18.46
CA ALA A 183 20.29 17.22 17.99
C ALA A 183 19.46 17.45 16.70
N PRO A 184 19.46 16.50 15.76
CA PRO A 184 18.67 16.60 14.54
C PRO A 184 17.16 16.68 14.85
N PRO A 185 16.36 17.43 14.04
CA PRO A 185 14.92 17.49 14.22
C PRO A 185 14.26 16.11 14.03
N PRO A 186 13.11 15.85 14.67
CA PRO A 186 12.41 14.57 14.60
C PRO A 186 12.03 14.23 13.15
N GLN A 187 12.25 12.97 12.78
CA GLN A 187 11.91 12.46 11.45
C GLN A 187 10.38 12.40 11.29
N ALA A 188 9.87 12.85 10.15
CA ALA A 188 8.45 12.85 9.79
C ALA A 188 8.01 11.55 9.12
#